data_AF-E0VUJ3-F1
#
_entry.id   AF-E0VUJ3-F1
#
_cell.length_a   1.000
_cell.length_b   1.000
_cell.length_c   1.000
_cell.angle_alpha   90.00
_cell.angle_beta   90.00
_cell.angle_gamma   90.00
#
_symmetry.space_group_name_H-M   'P 1'
#
loop_
_entity.id
_entity.type
_entity.pdbx_description
1 polymer ?
#
loop_
_entity_poly.entity_id
_entity_poly.type
_entity_poly.pdbx_seq_one_letter_code
_entity_poly.pdbx_strand_id
1 'polypeptide(L)'
;MEEKKGEEDDGEGKADVLIEFLEVAFHSILYLRNVYPKSIFYMRKKYQVPVFLSRQPEVNDYINESLKTAKFLIKENGMKSIFLTIVNGEEEIVESHCFDIDESKGNGRKMDFYYVRLEENFRECLLKLSVIGEEKEEEKLKKSNEDKSFRILIKTKENSSIKLNENPELNHFPWIEKEEKRENFIEEEKFKRIFPIKTIDTNKVYAYISIWEFKD
;
A
#
# COMPACT_ATOMS: atom_id res chain seq x y z
N MET A 1 14.21 -14.74 -37.58
CA MET A 1 14.62 -13.57 -36.78
C MET A 1 13.53 -13.37 -35.73
N GLU A 2 13.72 -14.07 -34.62
CA GLU A 2 12.86 -14.01 -33.42
C GLU A 2 13.40 -12.89 -32.53
N GLU A 3 12.74 -11.74 -32.50
CA GLU A 3 12.98 -10.69 -31.50
C GLU A 3 11.65 -10.03 -31.14
N LYS A 4 10.77 -10.74 -30.42
CA LYS A 4 9.56 -10.17 -29.79
C LYS A 4 9.10 -10.94 -28.54
N LYS A 5 10.02 -11.50 -27.74
CA LYS A 5 9.68 -12.28 -26.53
C LYS A 5 10.21 -11.70 -25.21
N GLY A 6 10.84 -10.52 -25.22
CA GLY A 6 11.54 -9.96 -24.05
C GLY A 6 10.82 -8.88 -23.25
N GLU A 7 9.71 -8.32 -23.72
CA GLU A 7 9.05 -7.18 -23.05
C GLU A 7 7.80 -7.55 -22.23
N GLU A 8 7.12 -8.67 -22.53
CA GLU A 8 5.90 -9.08 -21.83
C GLU A 8 6.18 -9.68 -20.44
N ASP A 9 7.35 -10.32 -20.25
CA ASP A 9 7.71 -11.05 -19.01
C ASP A 9 8.14 -10.12 -17.84
N ASP A 10 8.69 -8.93 -18.15
CA ASP A 10 9.19 -8.01 -17.13
C ASP A 10 8.07 -7.24 -16.40
N GLY A 11 6.90 -7.09 -17.02
CA GLY A 11 5.73 -6.41 -16.43
C GLY A 11 5.01 -7.26 -15.39
N GLU A 12 4.87 -8.56 -15.66
CA GLU A 12 4.19 -9.50 -14.78
C GLU A 12 4.96 -9.69 -13.46
N GLY A 13 6.27 -9.93 -13.54
CA GLY A 13 7.12 -10.09 -12.36
C GLY A 13 7.19 -8.84 -11.47
N LYS A 14 7.07 -7.63 -12.04
CA LYS A 14 7.06 -6.38 -11.25
C LYS A 14 5.79 -6.22 -10.42
N ALA A 15 4.63 -6.45 -11.03
CA ALA A 15 3.35 -6.33 -10.35
C ALA A 15 3.27 -7.33 -9.20
N ASP A 16 3.70 -8.57 -9.40
CA ASP A 16 3.67 -9.61 -8.37
C ASP A 16 4.52 -9.25 -7.15
N VAL A 17 5.74 -8.77 -7.38
CA VAL A 17 6.66 -8.40 -6.31
C VAL A 17 6.17 -7.18 -5.53
N LEU A 18 5.55 -6.20 -6.20
CA LEU A 18 4.92 -5.06 -5.54
C LEU A 18 3.72 -5.45 -4.68
N ILE A 19 2.85 -6.32 -5.19
CA ILE A 19 1.66 -6.78 -4.48
C ILE A 19 2.05 -7.61 -3.25
N GLU A 20 3.05 -8.49 -3.36
CA GLU A 20 3.57 -9.22 -2.20
C GLU A 20 4.06 -8.25 -1.11
N PHE A 21 4.80 -7.21 -1.51
CA PHE A 21 5.29 -6.21 -0.57
C PHE A 21 4.14 -5.41 0.08
N LEU A 22 3.15 -4.97 -0.71
CA LEU A 22 2.00 -4.22 -0.21
C LEU A 22 1.18 -5.04 0.78
N GLU A 23 0.96 -6.34 0.53
CA GLU A 23 0.28 -7.25 1.46
C GLU A 23 1.00 -7.28 2.82
N VAL A 24 2.32 -7.53 2.80
CA VAL A 24 3.15 -7.56 4.01
C VAL A 24 3.16 -6.22 4.73
N ALA A 25 3.23 -5.11 3.99
CA ALA A 25 3.22 -3.77 4.54
C ALA A 25 1.86 -3.45 5.19
N PHE A 26 0.74 -3.80 4.55
CA PHE A 26 -0.60 -3.54 5.06
C PHE A 26 -0.85 -4.29 6.36
N HIS A 27 -0.55 -5.60 6.41
CA HIS A 27 -0.66 -6.34 7.66
C HIS A 27 0.25 -5.80 8.76
N SER A 28 1.49 -5.43 8.42
CA SER A 28 2.42 -4.80 9.36
C SER A 28 1.86 -3.49 9.92
N ILE A 29 1.27 -2.64 9.08
CA ILE A 29 0.66 -1.38 9.52
C ILE A 29 -0.52 -1.64 10.46
N LEU A 30 -1.43 -2.57 10.11
CA LEU A 30 -2.59 -2.90 10.94
C LEU A 30 -2.17 -3.41 12.33
N TYR A 31 -1.10 -4.22 12.38
CA TYR A 31 -0.49 -4.69 13.63
C TYR A 31 0.14 -3.54 14.43
N LEU A 32 1.00 -2.74 13.81
CA LEU A 32 1.75 -1.66 14.47
C LEU A 32 0.86 -0.52 14.95
N ARG A 33 -0.30 -0.31 14.33
CA ARG A 33 -1.26 0.76 14.69
C ARG A 33 -2.38 0.30 15.62
N ASN A 34 -2.35 -0.98 16.02
CA ASN A 34 -3.38 -1.60 16.85
C ASN A 34 -4.78 -1.38 16.25
N VAL A 35 -4.93 -1.51 14.92
CA VAL A 35 -6.25 -1.48 14.25
C VAL A 35 -7.02 -2.75 14.59
N TYR A 36 -6.29 -3.87 14.73
CA TYR A 36 -6.82 -5.12 15.26
C TYR A 36 -5.97 -5.61 16.44
N PRO A 37 -6.55 -6.44 17.34
CA PRO A 37 -5.81 -6.99 18.47
C PRO A 37 -4.57 -7.79 18.05
N LYS A 38 -3.43 -7.58 18.71
CA LYS A 38 -2.17 -8.30 18.43
C LYS A 38 -2.32 -9.84 18.43
N SER A 39 -3.31 -10.38 19.17
CA SER A 39 -3.61 -11.82 19.24
C SER A 39 -4.02 -12.45 17.91
N ILE A 40 -4.61 -11.68 16.98
CA ILE A 40 -4.99 -12.21 15.68
C ILE A 40 -3.80 -12.34 14.72
N PHE A 41 -2.66 -11.75 15.05
CA PHE A 41 -1.49 -11.74 14.18
C PHE A 41 -0.49 -12.84 14.54
N TYR A 42 0.24 -13.32 13.54
CA TYR A 42 1.33 -14.26 13.70
C TYR A 42 2.59 -13.74 13.06
N MET A 43 3.72 -14.01 13.72
CA MET A 43 5.02 -13.63 13.23
C MET A 43 5.47 -14.57 12.09
N ARG A 44 5.96 -13.96 11.02
CA ARG A 44 6.67 -14.60 9.90
C ARG A 44 7.96 -13.85 9.61
N LYS A 45 8.81 -14.45 8.79
CA LYS A 45 10.01 -13.81 8.26
C LYS A 45 9.80 -13.56 6.76
N LYS A 46 9.76 -12.29 6.37
CA LYS A 46 9.71 -11.82 4.97
C LYS A 46 10.76 -10.74 4.80
N TYR A 47 11.44 -10.70 3.65
CA TYR A 47 12.54 -9.76 3.38
C TYR A 47 13.60 -9.73 4.50
N GLN A 48 13.85 -10.91 5.08
CA GLN A 48 14.78 -11.14 6.19
C GLN A 48 14.47 -10.39 7.49
N VAL A 49 13.26 -9.86 7.67
CA VAL A 49 12.80 -9.19 8.89
C VAL A 49 11.55 -9.85 9.46
N PRO A 50 11.32 -9.76 10.79
CA PRO A 50 10.07 -10.22 11.37
C PRO A 50 8.92 -9.33 10.89
N VAL A 51 7.84 -9.96 10.45
CA VAL A 51 6.60 -9.30 10.02
C VAL A 51 5.41 -9.99 10.68
N PHE A 52 4.31 -9.28 10.81
CA PHE A 52 3.09 -9.79 11.44
C PHE A 52 1.98 -9.88 10.40
N LEU A 53 1.40 -11.06 10.23
CA LEU A 53 0.32 -11.34 9.28
C LEU A 53 -0.96 -11.72 10.05
N SER A 54 -2.13 -11.33 9.54
CA SER A 54 -3.42 -11.64 10.18
C SER A 54 -3.81 -13.11 9.98
N ARG A 55 -4.44 -13.70 11.00
CA ARG A 55 -5.11 -15.00 10.93
C ARG A 55 -6.61 -14.90 10.57
N GLN A 56 -7.18 -13.70 10.60
CA GLN A 56 -8.62 -13.51 10.34
C GLN A 56 -8.90 -13.60 8.85
N PRO A 57 -9.72 -14.56 8.40
CA PRO A 57 -10.05 -14.73 6.98
C PRO A 57 -10.61 -13.46 6.36
N GLU A 58 -11.52 -12.77 7.04
CA GLU A 58 -12.23 -11.60 6.50
C GLU A 58 -11.29 -10.42 6.25
N VAL A 59 -10.31 -10.22 7.14
CA VAL A 59 -9.27 -9.18 6.97
C VAL A 59 -8.35 -9.53 5.81
N ASN A 60 -7.96 -10.81 5.72
CA ASN A 60 -7.06 -11.29 4.69
C ASN A 60 -7.74 -11.21 3.31
N ASP A 61 -8.99 -11.63 3.21
CA ASP A 61 -9.80 -11.60 1.99
C ASP A 61 -9.99 -10.15 1.51
N TYR A 62 -10.35 -9.22 2.40
CA TYR A 62 -10.49 -7.81 2.04
C TYR A 62 -9.20 -7.21 1.48
N ILE A 63 -8.05 -7.48 2.11
CA ILE A 63 -6.74 -7.03 1.62
C ILE A 63 -6.42 -7.68 0.28
N ASN A 64 -6.61 -9.00 0.15
CA ASN A 64 -6.32 -9.75 -1.06
C ASN A 64 -7.15 -9.28 -2.25
N GLU A 65 -8.47 -9.11 -2.08
CA GLU A 65 -9.35 -8.61 -3.15
C GLU A 65 -8.99 -7.17 -3.56
N SER A 66 -8.64 -6.34 -2.58
CA SER A 66 -8.17 -4.97 -2.85
C SER A 66 -6.85 -4.97 -3.65
N LEU A 67 -5.91 -5.85 -3.29
CA LEU A 67 -4.62 -5.98 -3.96
C LEU A 67 -4.72 -6.65 -5.33
N LYS A 68 -5.69 -7.53 -5.58
CA LYS A 68 -5.97 -8.03 -6.95
C LYS A 68 -6.34 -6.89 -7.89
N THR A 69 -7.16 -5.95 -7.42
CA THR A 69 -7.50 -4.75 -8.18
C THR A 69 -6.26 -3.88 -8.44
N ALA A 70 -5.45 -3.65 -7.40
CA ALA A 70 -4.19 -2.93 -7.54
C ALA A 70 -3.24 -3.62 -8.55
N LYS A 71 -3.15 -4.95 -8.53
CA LYS A 71 -2.34 -5.75 -9.46
C LYS A 71 -2.75 -5.51 -10.90
N PHE A 72 -4.06 -5.56 -11.17
CA PHE A 72 -4.61 -5.26 -12.48
C PHE A 72 -4.26 -3.84 -12.94
N LEU A 73 -4.46 -2.85 -12.06
CA LEU A 73 -4.18 -1.44 -12.38
C LEU A 73 -2.69 -1.15 -12.61
N ILE A 74 -1.80 -1.85 -11.90
CA ILE A 74 -0.34 -1.77 -12.13
C ILE A 74 0.00 -2.34 -13.51
N LYS A 75 -0.52 -3.53 -13.85
CA LYS A 75 -0.27 -4.15 -15.16
C LYS A 75 -0.75 -3.25 -16.31
N GLU A 76 -1.88 -2.57 -16.13
CA GLU A 76 -2.46 -1.65 -17.11
C GLU A 76 -1.86 -0.24 -17.11
N ASN A 77 -0.84 0.02 -16.27
CA ASN A 77 -0.26 1.33 -16.08
C ASN A 77 -1.28 2.42 -15.73
N GLY A 78 -2.30 2.01 -14.97
CA GLY A 78 -3.45 2.81 -14.57
C GLY A 78 -3.43 3.26 -13.11
N MET A 79 -2.50 2.76 -12.29
CA MET A 79 -2.37 3.20 -10.89
C MET A 79 -1.38 4.36 -10.75
N LYS A 80 -1.68 5.31 -9.86
CA LYS A 80 -0.73 6.35 -9.39
C LYS A 80 -0.29 6.07 -7.96
N SER A 81 -1.24 5.74 -7.08
CA SER A 81 -0.97 5.54 -5.67
C SER A 81 -1.98 4.57 -5.06
N ILE A 82 -1.56 3.86 -4.02
CA ILE A 82 -2.46 3.10 -3.15
C ILE A 82 -2.28 3.56 -1.70
N PHE A 83 -3.38 3.62 -0.96
CA PHE A 83 -3.43 4.10 0.41
C PHE A 83 -4.04 3.03 1.31
N LEU A 84 -3.44 2.83 2.49
CA LEU A 84 -4.11 2.21 3.63
C LEU A 84 -4.43 3.31 4.64
N THR A 85 -5.71 3.62 4.75
CA THR A 85 -6.22 4.74 5.55
C THR A 85 -6.90 4.23 6.80
N ILE A 86 -6.43 4.69 7.96
CA ILE A 86 -6.98 4.37 9.27
C ILE A 86 -7.99 5.46 9.64
N VAL A 87 -9.17 5.02 10.06
CA VAL A 87 -10.25 5.90 10.53
C VAL A 87 -10.64 5.58 11.97
N ASN A 88 -11.14 6.57 12.70
CA ASN A 88 -11.70 6.39 14.05
C ASN A 88 -13.17 5.94 13.98
N GLY A 89 -13.80 5.77 15.15
CA GLY A 89 -15.21 5.37 15.27
C GLY A 89 -16.22 6.38 14.68
N GLU A 90 -15.78 7.62 14.40
CA GLU A 90 -16.57 8.68 13.76
C GLU A 90 -16.35 8.73 12.24
N GLU A 91 -15.62 7.76 11.69
CA GLU A 91 -15.18 7.69 10.28
C GLU A 91 -14.25 8.83 9.84
N GLU A 92 -13.65 9.55 10.78
CA GLU A 92 -12.65 10.56 10.49
C GLU A 92 -11.29 9.93 10.23
N ILE A 93 -10.56 10.48 9.25
CA ILE A 93 -9.25 9.98 8.89
C ILE A 93 -8.26 10.38 9.98
N VAL A 94 -7.60 9.38 10.56
CA VAL A 94 -6.55 9.59 11.58
C VAL A 94 -5.17 9.60 10.92
N GLU A 95 -4.93 8.61 10.06
CA GLU A 95 -3.62 8.41 9.41
C GLU A 95 -3.82 7.72 8.07
N SER A 96 -3.02 8.07 7.07
CA SER A 96 -3.02 7.38 5.77
C SER A 96 -1.59 7.02 5.36
N HIS A 97 -1.38 5.75 5.02
CA HIS A 97 -0.11 5.25 4.51
C HIS A 97 -0.15 5.24 2.99
N CYS A 98 0.60 6.15 2.36
CA CYS A 98 0.65 6.32 0.92
C CYS A 98 1.81 5.54 0.30
N PHE A 99 1.52 4.82 -0.77
CA PHE A 99 2.49 4.19 -1.66
C PHE A 99 2.28 4.78 -3.06
N ASP A 100 3.02 5.86 -3.36
CA ASP A 100 3.04 6.49 -4.67
C ASP A 100 3.93 5.67 -5.61
N ILE A 101 3.36 5.11 -6.67
CA ILE A 101 4.05 4.24 -7.62
C ILE A 101 4.12 4.97 -8.95
N ASP A 102 5.34 5.19 -9.42
CA ASP A 102 5.59 5.83 -10.71
C ASP A 102 6.18 4.82 -11.70
N GLU A 103 5.31 4.40 -12.59
CA GLU A 103 5.57 3.42 -13.63
C GLU A 103 6.13 4.04 -14.91
N SER A 104 6.32 5.36 -14.97
CA SER A 104 7.01 5.97 -16.11
C SER A 104 8.40 5.32 -16.26
N LYS A 105 8.79 4.95 -17.48
CA LYS A 105 10.09 4.31 -17.74
C LYS A 105 11.20 5.33 -17.49
N GLY A 106 11.81 5.31 -16.30
CA GLY A 106 12.90 6.20 -15.95
C GLY A 106 14.20 5.77 -16.63
N ASN A 107 14.63 6.50 -17.66
CA ASN A 107 16.02 6.48 -18.10
C ASN A 107 16.91 6.88 -16.90
N GLY A 108 17.94 6.07 -16.59
CA GLY A 108 18.90 6.38 -15.52
C GLY A 108 18.64 5.74 -14.14
N ARG A 109 17.63 4.87 -14.00
CA ARG A 109 17.38 4.15 -12.74
C ARG A 109 18.45 3.09 -12.45
N LYS A 110 18.64 2.77 -11.17
CA LYS A 110 19.59 1.75 -10.73
C LYS A 110 19.17 0.37 -11.23
N MET A 111 20.06 -0.27 -11.97
CA MET A 111 19.82 -1.61 -12.51
C MET A 111 19.81 -2.65 -11.38
N ASP A 112 18.77 -3.49 -11.37
CA ASP A 112 18.58 -4.59 -10.42
C ASP A 112 17.99 -5.81 -11.13
N PHE A 113 18.87 -6.61 -11.76
CA PHE A 113 18.45 -7.77 -12.56
C PHE A 113 17.84 -8.91 -11.73
N TYR A 114 18.22 -9.01 -10.46
CA TYR A 114 17.86 -10.12 -9.58
C TYR A 114 17.01 -9.69 -8.37
N TYR A 115 16.42 -8.49 -8.42
CA TYR A 115 15.57 -7.93 -7.35
C TYR A 115 16.26 -7.76 -5.99
N VAL A 116 17.60 -7.84 -5.92
CA VAL A 116 18.35 -7.78 -4.66
C VAL A 116 18.19 -6.40 -4.01
N ARG A 117 18.34 -5.33 -4.81
CA ARG A 117 18.16 -3.96 -4.31
C ARG A 117 16.70 -3.70 -3.96
N LEU A 118 15.76 -4.26 -4.72
CA LEU A 118 14.34 -4.13 -4.44
C LEU A 118 13.99 -4.78 -3.10
N GLU A 119 14.49 -6.01 -2.85
CA GLU A 119 14.32 -6.71 -1.58
C GLU A 119 14.90 -5.92 -0.40
N GLU A 120 16.11 -5.36 -0.56
CA GLU A 120 16.73 -4.48 0.43
C GLU A 120 15.87 -3.23 0.72
N ASN A 121 15.32 -2.61 -0.32
CA ASN A 121 14.43 -1.45 -0.15
C ASN A 121 13.14 -1.80 0.60
N PHE A 122 12.54 -2.96 0.31
CA PHE A 122 11.36 -3.45 1.03
C PHE A 122 11.68 -3.74 2.50
N ARG A 123 12.80 -4.41 2.75
CA ARG A 123 13.30 -4.65 4.11
C ARG A 123 13.47 -3.35 4.89
N GLU A 124 14.15 -2.36 4.31
CA GLU A 124 14.34 -1.05 4.94
C GLU A 124 13.01 -0.34 5.22
N CYS A 125 12.05 -0.42 4.29
CA CYS A 125 10.73 0.16 4.49
C CYS A 125 10.01 -0.45 5.70
N LEU A 126 10.00 -1.78 5.81
CA LEU A 126 9.35 -2.48 6.92
C LEU A 126 10.00 -2.18 8.27
N LEU A 127 11.34 -2.07 8.31
CA LEU A 127 12.07 -1.67 9.51
C LEU A 127 11.69 -0.25 9.95
N LYS A 128 11.64 0.70 9.01
CA LYS A 128 11.23 2.08 9.31
C LYS A 128 9.78 2.17 9.78
N LEU A 129 8.87 1.42 9.15
CA LEU A 129 7.47 1.34 9.59
C LEU A 129 7.37 0.82 11.03
N SER A 130 8.19 -0.17 11.39
CA SER A 130 8.24 -0.74 12.75
C SER A 130 8.70 0.29 13.78
N VAL A 131 9.83 0.97 13.54
CA VAL A 131 10.37 2.00 14.43
C VAL A 131 9.35 3.13 14.65
N ILE A 132 8.74 3.64 13.58
CA ILE A 132 7.72 4.69 13.69
C ILE A 132 6.46 4.19 14.40
N GLY A 133 6.13 2.90 14.26
CA GLY A 133 5.02 2.31 15.00
C GLY A 133 5.23 2.24 16.49
N GLU A 134 6.43 1.86 16.92
CA GLU A 134 6.78 1.85 18.34
C GLU A 134 6.74 3.27 18.93
N GLU A 135 7.35 4.26 18.26
CA GLU A 135 7.33 5.66 18.69
C GLU A 135 5.89 6.20 18.87
N LYS A 136 5.00 5.91 17.92
CA LYS A 136 3.60 6.36 17.98
C LYS A 136 2.74 5.57 18.97
N GLU A 137 3.05 4.29 19.23
CA GLU A 137 2.37 3.49 20.26
C GLU A 137 2.65 4.07 21.66
N GLU A 138 3.89 4.49 21.92
CA GLU A 138 4.29 5.15 23.17
C GLU A 138 3.61 6.52 23.38
N GLU A 139 3.40 7.28 22.31
CA GLU A 139 2.66 8.55 22.35
C GLU A 139 1.16 8.33 22.65
N LYS A 140 0.55 7.27 22.09
CA LYS A 140 -0.88 6.95 22.22
C LYS A 140 -1.27 6.19 23.48
N LEU A 141 -0.36 5.48 24.15
CA LEU A 141 -0.60 4.94 25.50
C LEU A 141 -1.03 6.03 26.52
N LYS A 142 -0.85 7.31 26.18
CA LYS A 142 -1.29 8.47 26.96
C LYS A 142 -2.67 9.02 26.56
N LYS A 143 -3.25 8.57 25.43
CA LYS A 143 -4.51 9.09 24.86
C LYS A 143 -5.31 8.00 24.09
N SER A 144 -6.40 7.56 24.72
CA SER A 144 -7.62 6.96 24.13
C SER A 144 -7.64 5.47 23.72
N ASN A 145 -8.77 4.83 24.07
CA ASN A 145 -9.25 3.51 23.61
C ASN A 145 -10.25 3.71 22.45
N GLU A 146 -9.87 4.42 21.40
CA GLU A 146 -10.74 4.61 20.25
C GLU A 146 -10.77 3.36 19.38
N ASP A 147 -12.00 2.94 19.02
CA ASP A 147 -12.22 1.94 17.98
C ASP A 147 -11.69 2.49 16.65
N LYS A 148 -10.80 1.72 16.01
CA LYS A 148 -10.22 2.05 14.72
C LYS A 148 -10.65 1.02 13.70
N SER A 149 -10.87 1.49 12.47
CA SER A 149 -10.99 0.64 11.29
C SER A 149 -10.08 1.15 10.18
N PHE A 150 -10.11 0.50 9.02
CA PHE A 150 -9.31 0.93 7.88
C PHE A 150 -10.07 0.82 6.56
N ARG A 151 -9.60 1.58 5.57
CA ARG A 151 -10.07 1.57 4.19
C ARG A 151 -8.85 1.52 3.26
N ILE A 152 -8.99 0.84 2.12
CA ILE A 152 -7.99 0.89 1.05
C ILE A 152 -8.51 1.82 -0.04
N LEU A 153 -7.70 2.80 -0.45
CA LEU A 153 -8.03 3.70 -1.56
C LEU A 153 -6.98 3.56 -2.66
N ILE A 154 -7.42 3.66 -3.92
CA ILE A 154 -6.52 3.64 -5.08
C ILE A 154 -6.73 4.93 -5.88
N LYS A 155 -5.65 5.68 -6.06
CA LYS A 155 -5.61 6.83 -6.97
C LYS A 155 -5.20 6.33 -8.35
N THR A 156 -6.08 6.47 -9.32
CA THR A 156 -5.88 6.00 -10.69
C THR A 156 -5.49 7.13 -11.65
N LYS A 157 -5.07 6.77 -12.86
CA LYS A 157 -5.03 7.68 -14.02
C LYS A 157 -6.42 7.75 -14.66
N GLU A 158 -6.77 8.89 -15.25
CA GLU A 158 -8.13 9.25 -15.68
C GLU A 158 -8.86 8.15 -16.47
N ASN A 159 -8.17 7.42 -17.36
CA ASN A 159 -8.80 6.40 -18.22
C ASN A 159 -8.89 5.00 -17.60
N SER A 160 -8.43 4.81 -16.36
CA SER A 160 -8.30 3.46 -15.76
C SER A 160 -9.59 2.96 -15.15
N SER A 161 -10.53 3.86 -14.81
CA SER A 161 -11.85 3.50 -14.27
C SER A 161 -12.69 2.70 -15.27
N ILE A 162 -12.58 3.02 -16.57
CA ILE A 162 -13.27 2.28 -17.65
C ILE A 162 -12.76 0.85 -17.70
N LYS A 163 -11.44 0.67 -17.80
CA LYS A 163 -10.79 -0.66 -17.84
C LYS A 163 -11.09 -1.50 -16.61
N LEU A 164 -11.18 -0.85 -15.44
CA LEU A 164 -11.51 -1.52 -14.19
C LEU A 164 -12.94 -2.09 -14.22
N ASN A 165 -13.90 -1.31 -14.68
CA ASN A 165 -15.31 -1.71 -14.77
C ASN A 165 -15.58 -2.75 -15.87
N GLU A 166 -14.72 -2.84 -16.89
CA GLU A 166 -14.82 -3.83 -17.96
C GLU A 166 -14.25 -5.21 -17.57
N ASN A 167 -13.51 -5.32 -16.47
CA ASN A 167 -12.88 -6.57 -16.06
C ASN A 167 -13.85 -7.48 -15.27
N PRO A 168 -14.34 -8.60 -15.85
CA PRO A 168 -15.31 -9.46 -15.19
C PRO A 168 -14.77 -10.18 -13.96
N GLU A 169 -13.45 -10.34 -13.83
CA GLU A 169 -12.82 -10.99 -12.68
C GLU A 169 -12.92 -10.15 -11.40
N LEU A 170 -13.12 -8.83 -11.54
CA LEU A 170 -13.17 -7.91 -10.40
C LEU A 170 -14.61 -7.57 -9.97
N ASN A 171 -15.63 -8.02 -10.72
CA ASN A 171 -17.04 -7.67 -10.49
C ASN A 171 -17.58 -8.11 -9.12
N HIS A 172 -17.01 -9.14 -8.49
CA HIS A 172 -17.44 -9.59 -7.16
C HIS A 172 -17.03 -8.63 -6.03
N PHE A 173 -16.11 -7.69 -6.30
CA PHE A 173 -15.54 -6.75 -5.35
C PHE A 173 -15.62 -5.33 -5.94
N PRO A 174 -16.82 -4.73 -5.94
CA PRO A 174 -17.05 -3.46 -6.61
C PRO A 174 -16.33 -2.31 -5.90
N TRP A 175 -15.76 -1.41 -6.70
CA TRP A 175 -15.18 -0.16 -6.22
C TRP A 175 -16.17 0.98 -6.41
N ILE A 176 -16.16 1.92 -5.46
CA ILE A 176 -16.97 3.13 -5.53
C ILE A 176 -16.01 4.30 -5.78
N GLU A 177 -16.31 5.09 -6.81
CA GLU A 177 -15.60 6.34 -7.05
C GLU A 177 -15.95 7.34 -5.94
N LYS A 178 -14.93 7.95 -5.34
CA LYS A 178 -15.12 8.84 -4.20
C LYS A 178 -15.71 10.17 -4.69
N GLU A 179 -16.94 10.49 -4.29
CA GLU A 179 -17.60 11.76 -4.65
C GLU A 179 -16.90 12.96 -3.98
N GLU A 180 -16.59 14.00 -4.75
CA GLU A 180 -15.83 15.19 -4.27
C GLU A 180 -16.47 15.95 -3.10
N LYS A 181 -17.76 15.74 -2.80
CA LYS A 181 -18.54 16.63 -1.93
C LYS A 181 -18.93 16.07 -0.57
N ARG A 182 -18.68 14.79 -0.25
CA ARG A 182 -19.25 14.15 0.94
C ARG A 182 -18.30 13.48 1.91
N GLU A 183 -17.08 13.19 1.50
CA GLU A 183 -16.15 12.46 2.35
C GLU A 183 -14.85 13.23 2.51
N ASN A 184 -14.33 13.27 3.73
CA ASN A 184 -13.03 13.86 4.07
C ASN A 184 -12.00 13.48 3.00
N PHE A 185 -11.75 14.42 2.09
CA PHE A 185 -10.78 14.26 1.03
C PHE A 185 -9.43 14.01 1.70
N ILE A 186 -8.64 13.10 1.15
CA ILE A 186 -7.18 13.19 1.34
C ILE A 186 -6.74 14.33 0.40
N GLU A 187 -7.24 15.54 0.67
CA GLU A 187 -6.71 16.76 0.07
C GLU A 187 -5.34 16.92 0.70
N GLU A 188 -4.33 17.19 -0.13
CA GLU A 188 -3.00 17.58 0.33
C GLU A 188 -3.06 18.82 1.26
N GLU A 189 -4.19 19.50 1.38
CA GLU A 189 -4.39 20.64 2.27
C GLU A 189 -4.92 20.28 3.67
N LYS A 190 -5.36 19.03 3.91
CA LYS A 190 -5.97 18.62 5.20
C LYS A 190 -5.06 17.81 6.12
N PHE A 191 -3.89 17.39 5.66
CA PHE A 191 -2.94 16.71 6.54
C PHE A 191 -2.25 17.72 7.48
N LYS A 192 -2.01 17.29 8.72
CA LYS A 192 -1.18 18.00 9.69
C LYS A 192 0.31 17.87 9.34
N ARG A 193 0.71 16.68 8.88
CA ARG A 193 2.12 16.37 8.60
C ARG A 193 2.25 15.19 7.63
N ILE A 194 3.25 15.24 6.75
CA ILE A 194 3.71 14.10 5.96
C ILE A 194 5.07 13.64 6.49
N PHE A 195 5.21 12.34 6.74
CA PHE A 195 6.46 11.68 7.10
C PHE A 195 6.97 10.85 5.92
N PRO A 196 8.08 11.24 5.27
CA PRO A 196 8.73 10.41 4.27
C PRO A 196 9.28 9.13 4.93
N ILE A 197 8.94 7.96 4.38
CA ILE A 197 9.50 6.68 4.84
C ILE A 197 10.67 6.28 3.96
N LYS A 198 10.42 6.17 2.65
CA LYS A 198 11.39 5.60 1.73
C LYS A 198 11.07 5.98 0.28
N THR A 199 12.13 6.24 -0.48
CA THR A 199 12.08 6.21 -1.95
C THR A 199 12.73 4.91 -2.41
N ILE A 200 12.00 4.14 -3.21
CA ILE A 200 12.50 2.97 -3.94
C ILE A 200 12.88 3.46 -5.33
N ASP A 201 14.13 3.24 -5.74
CA ASP A 201 14.64 3.68 -7.03
C ASP A 201 15.42 2.55 -7.70
N THR A 202 14.70 1.77 -8.50
CA THR A 202 15.23 0.65 -9.29
C THR A 202 14.63 0.69 -10.70
N ASN A 203 15.28 0.06 -11.67
CA ASN A 203 14.71 -0.11 -13.01
C ASN A 203 13.43 -0.97 -13.03
N LYS A 204 13.15 -1.70 -11.94
CA LYS A 204 11.95 -2.51 -11.77
C LYS A 204 10.80 -1.71 -11.19
N VAL A 205 11.05 -0.97 -10.11
CA VAL A 205 10.07 -0.20 -9.35
C VAL A 205 10.65 1.16 -8.99
N TYR A 206 9.86 2.20 -9.19
CA TYR A 206 10.09 3.53 -8.64
C TYR A 206 8.88 3.93 -7.81
N ALA A 207 9.09 4.15 -6.50
CA ALA A 207 7.99 4.42 -5.58
C ALA A 207 8.42 5.35 -4.44
N TYR A 208 7.51 6.19 -3.99
CA TYR A 208 7.67 7.02 -2.79
C TYR A 208 6.65 6.60 -1.74
N ILE A 209 7.14 6.30 -0.55
CA ILE A 209 6.33 5.79 0.56
C ILE A 209 6.33 6.83 1.66
N SER A 210 5.14 7.20 2.13
CA SER A 210 4.96 8.23 3.15
C SER A 210 3.76 7.95 4.06
N ILE A 211 3.78 8.55 5.25
CA ILE A 211 2.67 8.50 6.21
C ILE A 211 2.10 9.91 6.37
N TRP A 212 0.79 10.03 6.19
CA TRP A 212 0.06 11.29 6.22
C TRP A 212 -0.75 11.30 7.52
N GLU A 213 -0.39 12.20 8.43
CA GLU A 213 -1.15 12.42 9.66
C GLU A 213 -2.19 13.51 9.44
N PHE A 214 -3.41 13.26 9.91
CA PHE A 214 -4.51 14.21 9.86
C PHE A 214 -4.70 14.85 11.24
N LYS A 215 -5.42 15.96 11.30
CA LYS A 215 -5.72 16.60 12.58
C LYS A 215 -6.80 15.79 13.30
N ASP A 216 -6.66 15.70 14.62
CA ASP A 216 -7.77 15.41 15.54
C ASP A 216 -8.75 16.60 15.55
#